data_AF-A0A1U7W4R6-F1
#
_entry.id   AF-A0A1U7W4R6-F1
#
_cell.length_a   1.000
_cell.length_b   1.000
_cell.length_c   1.000
_cell.angle_alpha   90.00
_cell.angle_beta   90.00
_cell.angle_gamma   90.00
#
_symmetry.space_group_name_H-M   'P 1'
#
loop_
_entity.id
_entity.type
_entity.pdbx_description
1 polymer ?
#
loop_
_entity_poly.entity_id
_entity_poly.type
_entity_poly.pdbx_seq_one_letter_code
_entity_poly.pdbx_strand_id
1 'polypeptide(L)'
;MPPAVELEHRALWALRQLNMDMETTGTSRVIGLHELEEFRFQAFKRPFRVVQMFLSGAVEIKSEDGTNKFTVNGQRLKHYLGMAEEKGDREIITLEEPQYANEE
;
A
#
# COMPACT_ATOMS: atom_id res chain seq x y z
N MET A 1 -6.93 46.23 -26.88
CA MET A 1 -7.71 45.05 -26.45
C MET A 1 -7.18 43.86 -27.22
N PRO A 2 -6.75 42.76 -26.58
CA PRO A 2 -6.26 41.60 -27.32
C PRO A 2 -7.39 40.99 -28.17
N PRO A 3 -7.08 40.45 -29.36
CA PRO A 3 -8.06 39.80 -30.23
C PRO A 3 -8.59 38.51 -29.60
N ALA A 4 -9.85 38.17 -29.88
CA ALA A 4 -10.54 37.02 -29.27
C ALA A 4 -9.77 35.69 -29.42
N VAL A 5 -9.13 35.48 -30.57
CA VAL A 5 -8.30 34.29 -30.86
C VAL A 5 -7.09 34.16 -29.91
N GLU A 6 -6.50 35.27 -29.48
CA GLU A 6 -5.37 35.25 -28.56
C GLU A 6 -5.82 34.88 -27.13
N LEU A 7 -7.02 35.31 -26.75
CA LEU A 7 -7.64 34.95 -25.47
C LEU A 7 -8.00 33.45 -25.43
N GLU A 8 -8.60 32.92 -26.50
CA GLU A 8 -8.95 31.50 -26.63
C GLU A 8 -7.71 30.59 -26.60
N HIS A 9 -6.66 30.96 -27.34
CA HIS A 9 -5.41 30.22 -27.33
C HIS A 9 -4.76 30.20 -25.94
N ARG A 10 -4.76 31.33 -25.22
CA ARG A 10 -4.25 31.41 -23.84
C ARG A 10 -5.07 30.56 -22.87
N ALA A 11 -6.40 30.53 -23.02
CA ALA A 11 -7.27 29.69 -22.21
C ALA A 11 -7.01 28.19 -22.44
N LEU A 12 -6.86 27.77 -23.71
CA LEU A 12 -6.49 26.39 -24.05
C LEU A 12 -5.12 25.99 -23.48
N TRP A 13 -4.15 26.91 -23.54
CA TRP A 13 -2.82 26.66 -22.99
C TRP A 13 -2.84 26.53 -21.47
N ALA A 14 -3.59 27.38 -20.78
CA ALA A 14 -3.79 27.30 -19.34
C ALA A 14 -4.48 25.99 -18.94
N LEU A 15 -5.53 25.58 -19.67
CA LEU A 15 -6.23 24.32 -19.43
C LEU A 15 -5.28 23.12 -19.60
N ARG A 16 -4.47 23.13 -20.66
CA ARG A 16 -3.49 22.07 -20.92
C ARG A 16 -2.44 21.98 -19.82
N GLN A 17 -1.97 23.11 -19.30
CA GLN A 17 -1.02 23.16 -18.18
C GLN A 17 -1.65 22.61 -16.90
N LEU A 18 -2.85 23.08 -16.54
CA LEU A 18 -3.58 22.58 -15.38
C LEU A 18 -3.83 21.05 -15.45
N ASN A 19 -4.09 20.52 -16.66
CA ASN A 19 -4.29 19.09 -16.85
C ASN A 19 -2.99 18.27 -16.71
N MET A 20 -1.86 18.78 -17.20
CA MET A 20 -0.54 18.12 -17.01
C MET A 20 -0.09 18.16 -15.54
N ASP A 21 -0.35 19.28 -14.86
CA ASP A 21 -0.04 19.44 -13.44
C ASP A 21 -0.85 18.48 -12.57
N MET A 22 -2.11 18.21 -12.93
CA MET A 22 -2.98 17.27 -12.20
C MET A 22 -2.47 15.83 -12.30
N GLU A 23 -2.08 15.36 -13.49
CA GLU A 23 -1.50 14.02 -13.69
C GLU A 23 -0.16 13.86 -12.96
N THR A 24 0.69 14.88 -13.04
CA THR A 24 2.00 14.89 -12.37
C THR A 24 1.84 14.88 -10.84
N THR A 25 0.93 15.70 -10.33
CA THR A 25 0.59 15.77 -8.89
C THR A 25 -0.08 14.48 -8.42
N GLY A 26 -0.97 13.90 -9.24
CA GLY A 26 -1.63 12.63 -8.97
C GLY A 26 -0.61 11.49 -8.85
N THR A 27 0.28 11.36 -9.83
CA THR A 27 1.34 10.35 -9.84
C THR A 27 2.28 10.51 -8.64
N SER A 28 2.69 11.74 -8.34
CA SER A 28 3.55 12.03 -7.18
C SER A 28 2.90 11.62 -5.85
N ARG A 29 1.59 11.85 -5.70
CA ARG A 29 0.82 11.42 -4.53
C ARG A 29 0.72 9.91 -4.44
N VAL A 30 0.47 9.21 -5.56
CA VAL A 30 0.41 7.75 -5.58
C VAL A 30 1.76 7.13 -5.21
N ILE A 31 2.85 7.63 -5.78
CA ILE A 31 4.21 7.17 -5.45
C ILE A 31 4.50 7.40 -3.97
N GLY A 32 4.23 8.60 -3.44
CA GLY A 32 4.44 8.88 -2.02
C GLY A 32 3.61 7.99 -1.08
N LEU A 33 2.38 7.64 -1.48
CA LEU A 33 1.56 6.68 -0.71
C LEU A 33 2.14 5.26 -0.77
N HIS A 34 2.64 4.83 -1.93
CA HIS A 34 3.27 3.53 -2.09
C HIS A 34 4.53 3.40 -1.22
N GLU A 35 5.41 4.40 -1.25
CA GLU A 35 6.60 4.45 -0.41
C GLU A 35 6.24 4.35 1.09
N LEU A 36 5.23 5.10 1.55
CA LEU A 36 4.77 5.03 2.95
C LEU A 36 4.24 3.64 3.31
N GLU A 37 3.53 2.99 2.40
CA GLU A 37 3.03 1.63 2.64
C GLU A 37 4.19 0.62 2.67
N GLU A 38 5.21 0.77 1.83
CA GLU A 38 6.43 -0.04 1.91
C GLU A 38 7.17 0.17 3.24
N PHE A 39 7.31 1.41 3.72
CA PHE A 39 7.92 1.68 5.02
C PHE A 39 7.14 1.05 6.16
N ARG A 40 5.81 1.16 6.15
CA ARG A 40 4.94 0.49 7.12
C ARG A 40 5.10 -1.02 7.03
N PHE A 41 5.09 -1.57 5.82
CA PHE A 41 5.28 -2.99 5.61
C PHE A 41 6.61 -3.47 6.17
N GLN A 42 7.73 -2.80 5.87
CA GLN A 42 9.05 -3.16 6.41
C GLN A 42 9.10 -3.08 7.94
N ALA A 43 8.47 -2.06 8.54
CA ALA A 43 8.40 -1.93 10.00
C ALA A 43 7.60 -3.07 10.66
N PHE A 44 6.54 -3.55 10.01
CA PHE A 44 5.70 -4.65 10.51
C PHE A 44 6.07 -6.03 9.97
N LYS A 45 7.01 -6.13 9.01
CA LYS A 45 7.48 -7.39 8.42
C LYS A 45 8.08 -8.34 9.45
N ARG A 46 8.61 -7.78 10.54
CA ARG A 46 9.23 -8.56 11.61
C ARG A 46 8.27 -8.64 12.81
N PRO A 47 7.44 -9.68 12.89
CA PRO A 47 6.55 -9.85 14.04
C PRO A 47 7.37 -10.09 15.31
N PHE A 48 6.84 -9.59 16.43
CA PHE A 48 7.37 -9.90 17.75
C PHE A 48 6.56 -11.05 18.37
N ARG A 49 7.24 -11.93 19.09
CA ARG A 49 6.60 -13.01 19.85
C ARG A 49 6.25 -12.49 21.25
N VAL A 50 5.01 -12.68 21.66
CA VAL A 50 4.58 -12.39 23.04
C VAL A 50 5.15 -13.47 23.96
N VAL A 51 5.84 -13.05 25.02
CA VAL A 51 6.45 -13.95 26.01
C VAL A 51 5.55 -14.06 27.23
N GLN A 52 5.13 -12.92 27.78
CA GLN A 52 4.36 -12.85 29.01
C GLN A 52 3.45 -11.62 29.01
N MET A 53 2.26 -11.77 29.59
CA MET A 53 1.34 -10.68 29.87
C MET A 53 1.24 -10.47 31.38
N PHE A 54 1.34 -9.22 31.82
CA PHE A 54 1.17 -8.84 33.21
C PHE A 54 -0.26 -8.38 33.46
N LEU A 55 -0.76 -8.56 34.69
CA LEU A 55 -2.09 -8.08 35.11
C LEU A 55 -2.28 -6.56 34.93
N SER A 56 -1.19 -5.80 34.89
CA SER A 56 -1.17 -4.36 34.62
C SER A 56 -1.45 -3.99 33.16
N GLY A 57 -1.56 -4.97 32.26
CA GLY A 57 -1.71 -4.75 30.82
C GLY A 57 -0.40 -4.52 30.07
N ALA A 58 0.75 -4.53 30.76
CA ALA A 58 2.05 -4.58 30.11
C ALA A 58 2.28 -5.96 29.48
N VAL A 59 2.90 -5.98 28.30
CA VAL A 59 3.21 -7.20 27.57
C VAL A 59 4.69 -7.22 27.24
N GLU A 60 5.33 -8.33 27.58
CA GLU A 60 6.71 -8.59 27.25
C GLU A 60 6.79 -9.26 25.87
N ILE A 61 7.51 -8.64 24.96
CA ILE A 61 7.68 -9.09 23.59
C ILE A 61 9.16 -9.37 23.30
N LYS A 62 9.41 -10.35 22.45
CA LYS A 62 10.75 -10.68 21.95
C LYS A 62 10.78 -10.65 20.42
N SER A 63 11.91 -10.20 19.87
CA SER A 63 12.19 -10.38 18.43
C SER A 63 12.23 -11.86 18.08
N GLU A 64 11.97 -12.20 16.82
CA GLU A 64 12.09 -13.57 16.32
C GLU A 64 13.48 -14.15 16.52
N ASP A 65 14.52 -13.34 16.31
CA ASP A 65 15.92 -13.73 16.51
C ASP A 65 16.27 -13.97 17.99
N GLY A 66 15.35 -13.65 18.92
CA GLY A 66 15.56 -13.74 20.36
C GLY A 66 16.52 -12.70 20.94
N THR A 67 17.19 -11.91 20.09
CA THR A 67 18.22 -10.94 20.49
C THR A 67 17.67 -9.83 21.39
N ASN A 68 16.48 -9.34 21.05
CA ASN A 68 15.92 -8.15 21.68
C ASN A 68 14.62 -8.50 22.40
N LYS A 69 14.49 -8.01 23.63
CA LYS A 69 13.37 -8.23 24.53
C LYS A 69 12.93 -6.92 25.14
N PHE A 70 11.64 -6.60 25.04
CA PHE A 70 11.08 -5.32 25.46
C PHE A 70 9.76 -5.52 26.22
N THR A 71 9.44 -4.61 27.13
CA THR A 71 8.14 -4.53 27.79
C THR A 71 7.39 -3.32 27.23
N VAL A 72 6.22 -3.55 26.65
CA VAL A 72 5.39 -2.51 26.02
C VAL A 72 3.99 -2.50 26.64
N ASN A 73 3.25 -1.41 26.45
CA ASN A 73 1.82 -1.42 26.78
C ASN A 73 1.09 -2.34 25.79
N GLY A 74 0.42 -3.37 26.30
CA GLY A 74 -0.32 -4.36 25.50
C GLY A 74 -1.42 -3.75 24.62
N GLN A 75 -2.01 -2.61 25.02
CA GLN A 75 -3.00 -1.89 24.22
C GLN A 75 -2.44 -1.34 22.90
N ARG A 76 -1.10 -1.18 22.80
CA ARG A 76 -0.42 -0.67 21.60
C ARG A 76 0.00 -1.80 20.66
N LEU A 77 -0.21 -3.06 21.05
CA LEU A 77 0.07 -4.22 20.21
C LEU A 77 -1.11 -4.47 19.27
N LYS A 78 -0.81 -4.77 18.02
CA LYS A 78 -1.76 -5.31 17.05
C LYS A 78 -1.40 -6.75 16.74
N HIS A 79 -2.41 -7.61 16.62
CA HIS A 79 -2.19 -8.97 16.16
C HIS A 79 -1.57 -8.93 14.77
N TYR A 80 -0.44 -9.61 14.63
CA TYR A 80 0.15 -9.86 13.33
C TYR A 80 -0.63 -11.01 12.70
N LEU A 81 -1.50 -10.69 11.74
CA LEU A 81 -2.24 -11.72 11.00
C LEU A 81 -1.31 -12.51 10.06
N GLY A 82 -0.16 -11.93 9.74
CA GLY A 82 0.75 -12.47 8.74
C GLY A 82 0.14 -12.48 7.34
N MET A 83 1.00 -12.34 6.34
CA MET A 83 0.73 -13.06 5.10
C MET A 83 1.03 -14.51 5.48
N ALA A 84 0.11 -15.45 5.26
CA ALA A 84 0.53 -16.85 5.27
C ALA A 84 1.78 -16.94 4.39
N GLU A 85 2.87 -17.51 4.89
CA GLU A 85 3.83 -18.06 3.95
C GLU A 85 3.00 -19.01 3.08
N GLU A 86 2.76 -18.65 1.82
CA GLU A 86 2.31 -19.61 0.81
C GLU A 86 3.45 -20.63 0.65
N LYS A 87 3.58 -21.53 1.63
CA LYS A 87 4.21 -22.83 1.50
C LYS A 87 3.17 -23.86 1.07
N GLY A 88 2.19 -23.44 0.29
CA GLY A 88 1.25 -24.30 -0.41
C GLY A 88 1.36 -23.97 -1.89
N ASP A 89 1.54 -25.00 -2.70
CA ASP A 89 1.70 -24.92 -4.15
C ASP A 89 0.70 -23.92 -4.74
N ARG A 90 1.20 -22.91 -5.44
CA ARG A 90 0.35 -22.01 -6.23
C ARG A 90 -0.31 -22.87 -7.32
N GLU A 91 -1.53 -23.31 -7.09
CA GLU A 91 -2.36 -23.89 -8.14
C GLU A 91 -2.79 -22.75 -9.08
N ILE A 92 -2.00 -22.57 -10.14
CA ILE A 92 -2.34 -21.68 -11.25
C ILE A 92 -3.47 -22.35 -12.03
N ILE A 93 -4.72 -21.98 -11.72
CA ILE A 93 -5.86 -22.40 -12.55
C ILE A 93 -5.74 -21.65 -13.87
N THR A 94 -5.37 -22.37 -14.93
CA THR A 94 -5.35 -21.84 -16.29
C THR A 94 -6.79 -21.72 -16.75
N LEU A 95 -7.32 -20.50 -16.80
CA LEU A 95 -8.65 -20.25 -17.34
C LEU A 95 -8.56 -20.22 -18.86
N GLU A 96 -9.09 -21.26 -19.52
CA GLU A 96 -9.24 -21.26 -20.98
C GLU A 96 -10.29 -20.22 -21.40
N GLU A 97 -10.00 -19.55 -22.51
CA GLU A 97 -10.94 -18.61 -23.12
C GLU A 97 -12.24 -19.34 -23.50
N PRO A 98 -13.41 -18.83 -23.09
CA PRO A 98 -14.68 -19.46 -23.42
C PRO A 98 -14.84 -19.52 -24.94
N GLN A 99 -15.15 -20.71 -25.44
CA GLN A 99 -15.50 -20.91 -26.84
C GLN A 99 -16.88 -20.30 -27.09
N TYR A 100 -16.90 -19.08 -27.61
CA TYR A 100 -18.13 -18.50 -28.13
C TYR A 100 -18.52 -19.28 -29.37
N ALA A 101 -19.66 -19.96 -29.31
CA ALA A 101 -20.28 -20.52 -30.49
C ALA A 101 -20.60 -19.34 -31.41
N ASN A 102 -19.98 -19.33 -32.60
CA ASN A 102 -20.37 -18.41 -33.65
C ASN A 102 -21.80 -18.80 -34.04
N GLU A 103 -22.77 -17.97 -33.66
CA GLU A 103 -24.12 -18.07 -34.18
C GLU A 103 -24.07 -17.71 -35.68
N GLU A 104 -24.52 -18.65 -36.51
CA GLU A 104 -24.55 -18.61 -37.98
C GLU A 104 -25.49 -17.54 -38.53
#